data_AF-A0A443YVW3-F1
#
_entry.id   AF-A0A443YVW3-F1
#
_cell.length_a   1.000
_cell.length_b   1.000
_cell.length_c   1.000
_cell.angle_alpha   90.00
_cell.angle_beta   90.00
_cell.angle_gamma   90.00
#
_symmetry.space_group_name_H-M   'P 1'
#
loop_
_entity.id
_entity.type
_entity.pdbx_description
1 polymer ?
#
loop_
_entity_poly.entity_id
_entity_poly.type
_entity_poly.pdbx_seq_one_letter_code
_entity_poly.pdbx_strand_id
1 'polypeptide(L)'
;MKKNLLIVALVILVFMIIINYLIIKPKSVEFFKIQLNEKFVGYIAYKNNQRGFYLYLADEVSKEKQLALDTLYEKEAFNKPNVGEYIKHIIFTDSLLYNASYLGDKIEKLPNSNKCYLFTKIGIFRFNCYVMSIDDRKELGKVDEWAVNEIGLWKKQ
;
A
#
# COMPACT_ATOMS: atom_id res chain seq x y z
N MET A 1 3.18 23.24 -43.11
CA MET A 1 3.71 23.09 -41.72
C MET A 1 2.70 22.50 -40.73
N LYS A 2 1.50 23.06 -40.53
CA LYS A 2 0.53 22.57 -39.53
C LYS A 2 0.14 21.08 -39.68
N LYS A 3 -0.04 20.58 -40.92
CA LYS A 3 -0.39 19.18 -41.20
C LYS A 3 0.71 18.18 -40.80
N ASN A 4 1.98 18.52 -41.06
CA ASN A 4 3.12 17.67 -40.69
C ASN A 4 3.32 17.64 -39.17
N LEU A 5 3.07 18.76 -38.48
CA LEU A 5 3.12 18.82 -37.01
C LEU A 5 2.04 17.92 -36.37
N LEU A 6 0.85 17.89 -36.96
CA LEU A 6 -0.27 17.08 -36.51
C LEU A 6 -0.02 15.57 -36.72
N ILE A 7 0.60 15.20 -37.85
CA ILE A 7 1.03 13.81 -38.11
C ILE A 7 2.09 13.37 -37.08
N VAL A 8 3.09 14.22 -36.81
CA VAL A 8 4.12 13.91 -35.80
C VAL A 8 3.51 13.75 -34.41
N ALA A 9 2.60 14.63 -34.01
CA ALA A 9 1.88 14.51 -32.73
C ALA A 9 1.08 13.20 -32.64
N LEU A 10 0.43 12.79 -33.73
CA LEU A 10 -0.33 11.54 -33.78
C LEU A 10 0.58 10.31 -33.67
N VAL A 11 1.73 10.33 -34.34
CA VAL A 11 2.74 9.25 -34.22
C VAL A 11 3.28 9.15 -32.79
N ILE A 12 3.58 10.28 -32.13
CA ILE A 12 4.01 10.30 -30.73
C ILE A 12 2.93 9.72 -29.82
N LEU A 13 1.66 10.08 -30.03
CA LEU A 13 0.55 9.57 -29.23
C LEU A 13 0.37 8.05 -29.40
N VAL A 14 0.45 7.55 -30.62
CA VAL A 14 0.42 6.09 -30.90
C VAL A 14 1.60 5.39 -30.22
N PHE A 15 2.80 5.96 -30.28
CA PHE A 15 3.97 5.39 -29.65
C PHE A 15 3.84 5.35 -28.11
N MET A 16 3.29 6.40 -27.50
CA MET A 16 3.00 6.45 -26.07
C MET A 16 1.98 5.39 -25.64
N ILE A 17 0.94 5.16 -26.44
CA ILE A 17 -0.05 4.09 -26.20
C ILE A 17 0.63 2.72 -26.26
N ILE A 18 1.49 2.48 -27.26
CA ILE A 18 2.22 1.22 -27.41
C ILE A 18 3.15 0.99 -26.21
N ILE A 19 3.91 2.00 -25.77
CA ILE A 19 4.78 1.90 -24.58
C ILE A 19 3.95 1.55 -23.34
N ASN A 20 2.82 2.23 -23.14
CA ASN A 20 1.95 1.99 -22.00
C ASN A 20 1.49 0.52 -21.97
N TYR A 21 1.04 0.01 -23.13
CA TYR A 21 0.51 -1.34 -23.24
C TYR A 21 1.58 -2.44 -23.16
N LEU A 22 2.75 -2.25 -23.77
CA LEU A 22 3.79 -3.28 -23.85
C LEU A 22 4.74 -3.29 -22.65
N ILE A 23 4.90 -2.17 -21.94
CA ILE A 23 5.93 -2.04 -20.90
C ILE A 23 5.32 -1.73 -19.53
N ILE A 24 4.47 -0.70 -19.44
CA ILE A 24 4.00 -0.21 -18.13
C ILE A 24 2.96 -1.16 -17.55
N LYS A 25 1.94 -1.51 -18.33
CA LYS A 25 0.83 -2.34 -17.89
C LYS A 25 1.27 -3.74 -17.43
N PRO A 26 2.08 -4.50 -18.19
CA PRO A 26 2.48 -5.85 -17.78
C PRO A 26 3.27 -5.84 -16.46
N LYS A 27 4.14 -4.84 -16.27
CA LYS A 27 4.91 -4.68 -15.02
C LYS A 27 4.01 -4.41 -13.83
N SER A 28 2.98 -3.59 -13.99
CA SER A 28 2.03 -3.31 -12.90
C SER A 28 1.24 -4.57 -12.50
N VAL A 29 0.77 -5.35 -13.48
CA VAL A 29 0.05 -6.61 -13.24
C VAL A 29 0.95 -7.63 -12.55
N GLU A 30 2.18 -7.79 -13.01
CA GLU A 30 3.15 -8.70 -12.39
C GLU A 30 3.49 -8.28 -10.94
N PHE A 31 3.69 -6.99 -10.72
CA PHE A 31 3.87 -6.43 -9.38
C PHE A 31 2.70 -6.82 -8.46
N PHE A 32 1.46 -6.58 -8.89
CA PHE A 32 0.30 -6.92 -8.06
C PHE A 32 0.10 -8.41 -7.88
N LYS A 33 0.45 -9.24 -8.87
CA LYS A 33 0.41 -10.70 -8.73
C LYS A 33 1.35 -11.20 -7.63
N ILE A 34 2.56 -10.64 -7.55
CA ILE A 34 3.52 -10.95 -6.48
C ILE A 34 2.95 -10.50 -5.12
N GLN A 35 2.47 -9.26 -5.05
CA GLN A 35 1.93 -8.67 -3.83
C GLN A 35 0.69 -9.41 -3.30
N LEU A 36 -0.17 -9.93 -4.19
CA LEU A 36 -1.34 -10.72 -3.81
C LEU A 36 -0.95 -12.03 -3.10
N ASN A 37 0.09 -12.70 -3.57
CA ASN A 37 0.54 -13.98 -3.01
C ASN A 37 1.31 -13.81 -1.69
N GLU A 38 1.84 -12.62 -1.43
CA GLU A 38 2.62 -12.33 -0.23
C GLU A 38 1.79 -12.48 1.06
N LYS A 39 2.37 -13.11 2.09
CA LYS A 39 1.86 -13.09 3.46
C LYS A 39 2.84 -12.31 4.31
N PHE A 40 2.36 -11.37 5.12
CA PHE A 40 3.19 -10.68 6.09
C PHE A 40 2.44 -10.35 7.37
N VAL A 41 3.21 -10.20 8.44
CA VAL A 41 2.79 -9.60 9.70
C VAL A 41 3.73 -8.44 9.97
N GLY A 42 3.17 -7.27 10.23
CA GLY A 42 3.94 -6.07 10.53
C GLY A 42 3.33 -5.29 11.68
N TYR A 43 4.16 -4.53 12.38
CA TYR A 43 3.76 -3.63 13.45
C TYR A 43 3.98 -2.19 13.01
N ILE A 44 3.01 -1.31 13.30
CA ILE A 44 3.10 0.10 12.91
C ILE A 44 4.24 0.76 13.68
N ALA A 45 5.35 1.01 13.00
CA ALA A 45 6.51 1.67 13.57
C ALA A 45 6.44 3.19 13.37
N TYR A 46 5.77 3.65 12.32
CA TYR A 46 5.67 5.07 11.99
C TYR A 46 4.43 5.39 11.15
N LYS A 47 3.89 6.61 11.30
CA LYS A 47 2.73 7.12 10.56
C LYS A 47 3.06 8.44 9.88
N ASN A 48 2.70 8.60 8.60
CA ASN A 48 2.88 9.84 7.82
C ASN A 48 1.53 10.35 7.32
N ASN A 49 1.32 11.67 7.35
CA ASN A 49 0.13 12.36 6.85
C ASN A 49 0.47 13.52 5.88
N GLN A 50 1.75 13.84 5.63
CA GLN A 50 2.15 15.05 4.90
C GLN A 50 1.83 15.01 3.40
N ARG A 51 1.97 13.82 2.79
CA ARG A 51 1.74 13.59 1.36
C ARG A 51 0.66 12.53 1.08
N GLY A 52 0.01 12.05 2.13
CA GLY A 52 -0.90 10.91 2.12
C GLY A 52 -0.84 10.18 3.46
N PHE A 53 -1.85 9.36 3.73
CA PHE A 53 -1.96 8.58 4.96
C PHE A 53 -1.23 7.25 4.81
N TYR A 54 0.02 7.20 5.27
CA TYR A 54 0.87 6.02 5.18
C TYR A 54 1.18 5.44 6.56
N LEU A 55 1.13 4.11 6.65
CA LEU A 55 1.57 3.33 7.80
C LEU A 55 2.83 2.55 7.41
N TYR A 56 3.91 2.73 8.16
CA TYR A 56 5.20 2.09 7.91
C TYR A 56 5.35 0.93 8.90
N LEU A 57 5.52 -0.27 8.37
CA LEU A 57 5.51 -1.50 9.13
C LEU A 57 6.89 -2.11 9.26
N ALA A 58 7.18 -2.59 10.46
CA ALA A 58 8.36 -3.39 10.76
C ALA A 58 7.97 -4.81 11.19
N ASP A 59 8.91 -5.74 11.08
CA ASP A 59 8.72 -7.12 11.52
C ASP A 59 8.82 -7.26 13.06
N GLU A 60 8.42 -8.43 13.55
CA GLU A 60 8.41 -8.76 14.98
C GLU A 60 9.80 -8.76 15.61
N VAL A 61 10.83 -9.14 14.85
CA VAL A 61 12.23 -9.19 15.31
C VAL A 61 12.77 -7.78 15.56
N SER A 62 12.29 -6.79 14.82
CA SER A 62 12.66 -5.38 15.00
C SER A 62 11.91 -4.69 16.14
N LYS A 63 10.88 -5.33 16.73
CA LYS A 63 9.97 -4.75 17.74
C LYS A 63 10.66 -4.42 19.07
N GLU A 64 11.64 -5.22 19.49
CA GLU A 64 12.37 -5.01 20.76
C GLU A 64 13.38 -3.85 20.69
N LYS A 65 13.90 -3.53 19.50
CA LYS A 65 14.77 -2.35 19.28
C LYS A 65 13.97 -1.05 19.06
N GLN A 66 12.64 -1.11 19.10
CA GLN A 66 11.73 -0.13 18.51
C GLN A 66 11.06 0.83 19.49
N LEU A 67 11.20 0.62 20.80
CA LEU A 67 10.68 1.53 21.83
C LEU A 67 11.41 2.90 21.87
N ALA A 68 12.33 3.17 20.94
CA ALA A 68 12.97 4.47 20.74
C ALA A 68 12.32 5.33 19.63
N LEU A 69 11.26 4.85 18.95
CA LEU A 69 10.57 5.60 17.88
C LEU A 69 9.33 6.38 18.35
N ASP A 70 8.89 6.18 19.60
CA ASP A 70 7.76 6.89 20.23
C ASP A 70 7.96 8.42 20.35
N THR A 71 9.15 8.93 19.99
CA THR A 71 9.53 10.33 20.18
C THR A 71 9.85 11.09 18.89
N LEU A 72 9.76 10.46 17.71
CA LEU A 72 10.04 11.16 16.44
C LEU A 72 8.85 12.02 16.02
N TYR A 73 8.96 13.33 16.28
CA TYR A 73 7.99 14.31 15.82
C TYR A 73 8.02 14.43 14.29
N GLU A 74 6.90 14.82 13.66
CA GLU A 74 6.78 15.01 12.21
C GLU A 74 7.90 15.87 11.59
N LYS A 75 8.44 16.83 12.34
CA LYS A 75 9.55 17.71 11.94
C LYS A 75 10.89 16.99 11.74
N GLU A 76 11.06 15.82 12.36
CA GLU A 76 12.28 15.00 12.29
C GLU A 76 12.19 13.94 11.18
N ALA A 77 11.18 14.06 10.32
CA ALA A 77 10.91 13.14 9.23
C ALA A 77 12.07 12.89 8.26
N PHE A 78 13.01 13.83 8.16
CA PHE A 78 14.19 13.72 7.30
C PHE A 78 15.38 13.01 7.96
N ASN A 79 15.37 12.80 9.28
CA ASN A 79 16.34 11.96 10.02
C ASN A 79 15.96 10.46 10.05
N LYS A 80 14.89 10.09 9.33
CA LYS A 80 14.42 8.71 9.13
C LYS A 80 15.29 7.74 8.29
N PRO A 81 16.40 8.10 7.61
CA PRO A 81 17.21 7.12 6.88
C PRO A 81 17.62 5.90 7.73
N ASN A 82 17.83 6.09 9.04
CA ASN A 82 18.18 5.01 9.96
C ASN A 82 16.99 4.11 10.33
N VAL A 83 15.76 4.59 10.18
CA VAL A 83 14.53 3.81 10.41
C VAL A 83 14.20 2.94 9.20
N GLY A 84 14.60 3.37 8.01
CA GLY A 84 14.36 2.68 6.75
C GLY A 84 14.88 1.25 6.70
N GLU A 85 15.95 0.94 7.44
CA GLU A 85 16.51 -0.42 7.53
C GLU A 85 15.53 -1.44 8.15
N TYR A 86 14.63 -0.97 9.01
CA TYR A 86 13.68 -1.80 9.76
C TYR A 86 12.28 -1.79 9.16
N ILE A 87 11.98 -0.86 8.25
CA ILE A 87 10.70 -0.84 7.55
C ILE A 87 10.71 -1.89 6.44
N LYS A 88 9.79 -2.84 6.53
CA LYS A 88 9.61 -3.91 5.53
C LYS A 88 8.46 -3.63 4.58
N HIS A 89 7.39 -3.01 5.08
CA HIS A 89 6.20 -2.72 4.28
C HIS A 89 5.68 -1.31 4.53
N ILE A 90 5.04 -0.73 3.51
CA ILE A 90 4.36 0.56 3.59
C ILE A 90 2.93 0.36 3.13
N ILE A 91 1.96 0.71 3.97
CA ILE A 91 0.54 0.61 3.66
C ILE A 91 -0.02 2.00 3.41
N PHE A 92 -0.62 2.18 2.24
CA PHE A 92 -1.44 3.36 1.97
C PHE A 92 -2.84 3.12 2.52
N THR A 93 -3.35 4.10 3.26
CA THR A 93 -4.63 4.02 3.97
C THR A 93 -5.48 5.23 3.67
N ASP A 94 -6.78 5.15 3.97
CA ASP A 94 -7.60 6.36 4.05
C ASP A 94 -7.49 7.02 5.43
N SER A 95 -8.09 8.21 5.56
CA SER A 95 -8.07 8.95 6.81
C SER A 95 -8.70 8.21 7.99
N LEU A 96 -9.69 7.35 7.74
CA LEU A 96 -10.45 6.68 8.80
C LEU A 96 -9.61 5.56 9.43
N LEU A 97 -9.03 4.69 8.60
CA LEU A 97 -8.13 3.64 9.05
C LEU A 97 -6.86 4.22 9.68
N TYR A 98 -6.32 5.28 9.08
CA TYR A 98 -5.16 5.98 9.61
C TYR A 98 -5.42 6.51 11.02
N ASN A 99 -6.55 7.19 11.24
CA ASN A 99 -6.90 7.75 12.54
C ASN A 99 -7.24 6.69 13.59
N ALA A 100 -7.78 5.53 13.18
CA ALA A 100 -8.08 4.42 14.08
C ALA A 100 -6.83 3.65 14.54
N SER A 101 -5.75 3.71 13.76
CA SER A 101 -4.49 3.01 14.03
C SER A 101 -3.54 3.77 14.97
N TYR A 102 -2.82 3.02 15.81
CA TYR A 102 -1.78 3.53 16.71
C TYR A 102 -0.43 2.86 16.44
N LEU A 103 0.65 3.50 16.89
CA LEU A 103 1.97 2.88 16.87
C LEU A 103 1.95 1.58 17.69
N GLY A 104 2.62 0.55 17.17
CA GLY A 104 2.64 -0.79 17.73
C GLY A 104 1.43 -1.66 17.39
N ASP A 105 0.36 -1.13 16.80
CA ASP A 105 -0.76 -1.96 16.32
C ASP A 105 -0.27 -2.94 15.23
N LYS A 106 -0.85 -4.14 15.22
CA LYS A 106 -0.47 -5.21 14.30
C LYS A 106 -1.30 -5.13 13.02
N ILE A 107 -0.65 -5.21 11.86
CA ILE A 107 -1.28 -5.44 10.57
C ILE A 107 -0.86 -6.81 10.04
N GLU A 108 -1.85 -7.59 9.60
CA GLU A 108 -1.64 -8.92 9.03
C GLU A 108 -2.28 -9.00 7.65
N LYS A 109 -1.48 -9.36 6.64
CA LYS A 109 -1.95 -9.66 5.29
C LYS A 109 -2.07 -11.16 5.10
N LEU A 110 -3.22 -11.59 4.57
CA LEU A 110 -3.41 -12.99 4.19
C LEU A 110 -2.74 -13.32 2.84
N PRO A 111 -2.19 -14.55 2.68
CA PRO A 111 -1.69 -15.00 1.39
C PRO A 111 -2.82 -15.09 0.37
N ASN A 112 -2.49 -14.86 -0.91
CA ASN A 112 -3.42 -14.93 -2.05
C ASN A 112 -4.65 -14.02 -1.91
N SER A 113 -4.57 -12.98 -1.09
CA SER A 113 -5.65 -12.03 -0.83
C SER A 113 -5.11 -10.60 -0.83
N ASN A 114 -5.95 -9.65 -1.23
CA ASN A 114 -5.66 -8.23 -1.02
C ASN A 114 -6.15 -7.75 0.35
N LYS A 115 -6.61 -8.64 1.24
CA LYS A 115 -7.13 -8.26 2.55
C LYS A 115 -6.05 -8.19 3.61
N CYS A 116 -6.09 -7.10 4.35
CA CYS A 116 -5.31 -6.84 5.55
C CYS A 116 -6.25 -6.71 6.75
N TYR A 117 -5.74 -7.10 7.91
CA TYR A 117 -6.40 -6.95 9.20
C TYR A 117 -5.55 -6.08 10.11
N LEU A 118 -6.09 -4.95 10.56
CA LEU A 118 -5.50 -4.10 11.59
C LEU A 118 -6.08 -4.53 12.94
N PHE A 119 -5.22 -4.97 13.84
CA PHE A 119 -5.56 -5.31 15.22
C PHE A 119 -5.23 -4.12 16.12
N THR A 120 -6.27 -3.48 16.62
CA THR A 120 -6.18 -2.38 17.59
C THR A 120 -6.66 -2.85 18.95
N LYS A 121 -6.47 -2.02 19.99
CA LYS A 121 -7.04 -2.28 21.32
C LYS A 121 -8.57 -2.34 21.35
N ILE A 122 -9.26 -1.66 20.43
CA ILE A 122 -10.72 -1.53 20.43
C ILE A 122 -11.42 -2.52 19.51
N GLY A 123 -10.68 -3.22 18.65
CA GLY A 123 -11.19 -4.24 17.74
C GLY A 123 -10.30 -4.47 16.52
N ILE A 124 -10.82 -5.23 15.56
CA ILE A 124 -10.11 -5.62 14.33
C ILE A 124 -10.77 -4.93 13.13
N PHE A 125 -9.98 -4.26 12.29
CA PHE A 125 -10.45 -3.66 11.04
C PHE A 125 -9.97 -4.47 9.84
N ARG A 126 -10.88 -4.88 8.97
CA ARG A 126 -10.56 -5.53 7.69
C ARG A 126 -10.47 -4.46 6.60
N PHE A 127 -9.48 -4.51 5.72
CA PHE A 127 -9.35 -3.52 4.64
C PHE A 127 -8.56 -4.09 3.46
N ASN A 128 -8.51 -3.36 2.34
CA ASN A 128 -7.68 -3.72 1.21
C ASN A 128 -6.23 -3.22 1.43
N CYS A 129 -5.23 -4.10 1.43
CA CYS A 129 -3.82 -3.75 1.61
C CYS A 129 -3.30 -2.82 0.52
N TYR A 130 -3.75 -3.04 -0.72
CA TYR A 130 -3.30 -2.31 -1.91
C TYR A 130 -4.47 -1.71 -2.67
N VAL A 131 -4.28 -0.48 -3.15
CA VAL A 131 -5.21 0.20 -4.06
C VAL A 131 -4.77 -0.11 -5.49
N MET A 132 -5.67 -0.70 -6.28
CA MET A 132 -5.45 -0.99 -7.71
C MET A 132 -6.43 -0.25 -8.60
N SER A 133 -5.96 0.04 -9.82
CA SER A 133 -6.84 0.51 -10.89
C SER A 133 -7.91 -0.54 -11.24
N ILE A 134 -8.97 -0.13 -11.92
CA ILE A 134 -10.00 -1.05 -12.38
C ILE A 134 -9.46 -1.99 -13.48
N ASP A 135 -8.52 -1.50 -14.29
CA ASP A 135 -8.00 -2.27 -15.43
C ASP A 135 -7.02 -3.36 -14.99
N ASP A 136 -6.15 -3.08 -14.02
CA ASP A 136 -5.24 -4.08 -13.44
C ASP A 136 -6.02 -5.20 -12.73
N ARG A 137 -7.12 -4.84 -12.06
CA ARG A 137 -8.04 -5.80 -11.45
C ARG A 137 -8.65 -6.77 -12.46
N LYS A 138 -9.07 -6.26 -13.63
CA LYS A 138 -9.70 -7.10 -14.67
C LYS A 138 -8.70 -8.12 -15.22
N GLU A 139 -7.44 -7.74 -15.38
CA GLU A 139 -6.41 -8.62 -15.93
C GLU A 139 -5.91 -9.68 -14.95
N LEU A 140 -5.93 -9.40 -13.64
CA LEU A 140 -5.55 -10.38 -12.60
C LEU A 140 -6.60 -11.47 -12.38
N GLY A 141 -7.81 -11.33 -12.93
CA GLY A 141 -8.91 -12.28 -12.79
C GLY A 141 -9.68 -12.12 -11.47
N LYS A 142 -10.51 -13.11 -11.14
CA LYS A 142 -11.27 -13.12 -9.88
C LYS A 142 -10.32 -13.44 -8.73
N VAL A 143 -10.08 -12.46 -7.87
CA VAL A 143 -9.47 -12.67 -6.56
C VAL A 143 -10.61 -12.63 -5.55
N ASP A 144 -10.84 -13.74 -4.85
CA ASP A 144 -12.08 -14.03 -4.09
C ASP A 144 -12.46 -12.96 -3.05
N GLU A 145 -11.50 -12.20 -2.53
CA GLU A 145 -11.75 -11.19 -1.50
C GLU A 145 -11.54 -9.75 -1.99
N TRP A 146 -12.16 -9.34 -3.11
CA TRP A 146 -12.02 -7.97 -3.63
C TRP A 146 -13.26 -7.08 -3.51
N ALA A 147 -14.40 -7.66 -3.15
CA ALA A 147 -15.70 -7.06 -3.47
C ALA A 147 -16.00 -5.71 -2.80
N VAL A 148 -15.50 -5.43 -1.58
CA VAL A 148 -15.79 -4.15 -0.88
C VAL A 148 -14.66 -3.77 0.09
N ASN A 149 -14.34 -2.48 0.23
CA ASN A 149 -13.60 -1.96 1.39
C ASN A 149 -14.49 -2.11 2.63
N GLU A 150 -14.31 -3.17 3.42
CA GLU A 150 -15.10 -3.42 4.63
C GLU A 150 -14.44 -2.78 5.85
N ILE A 151 -14.39 -1.44 5.89
CA ILE A 151 -13.90 -0.78 7.12
C ILE A 151 -14.98 -0.92 8.18
N GLY A 152 -14.87 -1.98 8.97
CA GLY A 152 -15.77 -2.32 10.05
C GLY A 152 -14.99 -2.76 11.27
N LEU A 153 -15.49 -2.41 12.44
CA LEU A 153 -14.95 -2.88 13.71
C LEU A 153 -15.48 -4.30 13.98
N TRP A 154 -14.63 -5.30 13.86
CA TRP A 154 -14.93 -6.66 14.28
C TRP A 154 -14.46 -6.81 15.73
N LYS A 155 -15.39 -6.71 16.69
CA LYS A 155 -15.11 -7.10 18.06
C LYS A 155 -14.99 -8.63 18.10
N LYS A 156 -13.85 -9.14 18.58
CA LYS A 156 -13.82 -10.51 19.10
C LYS A 156 -14.76 -10.53 20.31
N GLN A 157 -15.79 -11.38 20.25
CA GLN A 157 -16.53 -11.80 21.45
C GLN A 157 -15.58 -12.50 22.42
#